data_AF-A0AA35JCR8-F1
#
_entry.id   AF-A0AA35JCR8-F1
#
_cell.length_a   1.000
_cell.length_b   1.000
_cell.length_c   1.000
_cell.angle_alpha   90.00
_cell.angle_beta   90.00
_cell.angle_gamma   90.00
#
_symmetry.space_group_name_H-M   'P 1'
#
loop_
_entity.id
_entity.type
_entity.pdbx_description
1 polymer ?
#
loop_
_entity_poly.entity_id
_entity_poly.type
_entity_poly.pdbx_seq_one_letter_code
_entity_poly.pdbx_strand_id
1 'polypeptide(L)'
;MIAGSTAPSNQHEVLMASNLIKKPSTSQNKIPATQSSPSNNGDADGGVQHYHQHHRHLWWPRTTDHHYWCVLRKNQFAYYKTQDEREAISVIPRFNILSFKISELDGILTVYTPSKDLIFKFPRGQNEKIDKELMHNWKIALEKFLSSPSGNESVTTGSDYDEDEDEDDLIVVDEKAGPSSSKHSCSLTMDEQPSREDKEFYRMFDPKNAEHQVCSGILYTKVKKKKLFNRAKWQKFNVELTNTSFNLYSFKTGKLKKSIKLNTIIDCIELDNNPRNKSDDMNFALITFDERLSFKAANDQDMVDWIINFKSGILIRKKFKS
;
A
#
# COMPACT_ATOMS: atom_id res chain seq x y z
N MET A 1 -23.97 -17.85 30.33
CA MET A 1 -22.88 -18.29 29.42
C MET A 1 -21.85 -17.17 29.36
N ILE A 2 -20.61 -17.47 29.73
CA ILE A 2 -19.54 -16.49 29.89
C ILE A 2 -19.05 -16.10 28.50
N ALA A 3 -19.25 -14.84 28.12
CA ALA A 3 -18.67 -14.27 26.91
C ALA A 3 -17.14 -14.26 27.07
N GLY A 4 -16.46 -15.06 26.25
CA GLY A 4 -15.01 -15.03 26.13
C GLY A 4 -14.59 -13.64 25.67
N SER A 5 -13.82 -12.95 26.51
CA SER A 5 -13.04 -11.78 26.14
C SER A 5 -12.09 -12.15 25.01
N THR A 6 -12.46 -11.84 23.76
CA THR A 6 -11.51 -11.81 22.65
C THR A 6 -10.56 -10.66 22.89
N ALA A 7 -9.36 -10.97 23.41
CA ALA A 7 -8.26 -10.03 23.50
C ALA A 7 -8.05 -9.33 22.14
N PRO A 8 -7.71 -8.03 22.12
CA PRO A 8 -7.43 -7.35 20.86
C PRO A 8 -6.32 -8.09 20.12
N SER A 9 -6.62 -8.46 18.87
CA SER A 9 -5.69 -9.17 17.99
C SER A 9 -4.33 -8.46 17.99
N ASN A 10 -3.31 -9.11 18.56
CA ASN A 10 -1.96 -8.57 18.69
C ASN A 10 -1.19 -8.57 17.35
N GLN A 11 -1.90 -8.59 16.22
CA GLN A 11 -1.35 -8.71 14.87
C GLN A 11 -0.62 -7.44 14.41
N HIS A 12 -0.97 -6.27 14.96
CA HIS A 12 -0.37 -4.99 14.58
C HIS A 12 0.76 -4.51 15.51
N GLU A 13 1.22 -5.37 16.44
CA GLU A 13 2.38 -5.06 17.30
C GLU A 13 3.61 -4.73 16.45
N VAL A 14 4.25 -3.60 16.75
CA VAL A 14 5.49 -3.18 16.08
C VAL A 14 6.66 -3.99 16.64
N LEU A 15 7.31 -4.75 15.77
CA LEU A 15 8.52 -5.53 16.08
C LEU A 15 9.79 -4.68 15.92
N MET A 16 9.80 -3.82 14.90
CA MET A 16 10.93 -2.93 14.62
C MET A 16 10.47 -1.74 13.80
N ALA A 17 11.01 -0.55 14.08
CA ALA A 17 10.80 0.62 13.25
C ALA A 17 12.03 1.53 13.23
N SER A 18 12.38 2.05 12.05
CA SER A 18 13.45 3.05 11.92
C SER A 18 13.39 3.77 10.58
N ASN A 19 14.11 4.89 10.47
CA ASN A 19 14.35 5.53 9.18
C ASN A 19 15.37 4.72 8.36
N LEU A 20 14.98 4.32 7.15
CA LEU A 20 15.86 3.67 6.18
C LEU A 20 15.82 4.42 4.84
N ILE A 21 16.90 4.34 4.06
CA ILE A 21 17.00 4.98 2.76
C ILE A 21 16.58 3.99 1.68
N LYS A 22 15.48 4.24 0.98
CA LYS A 22 15.04 3.32 -0.08
C LYS A 22 15.92 3.48 -1.32
N LYS A 23 16.46 2.37 -1.81
CA LYS A 23 17.19 2.29 -3.08
C LYS A 23 16.26 1.78 -4.19
N PRO A 24 16.62 2.00 -5.47
CA PRO A 24 15.84 1.48 -6.59
C PRO A 24 15.62 -0.03 -6.45
N SER A 25 14.35 -0.45 -6.49
CA SER A 25 13.98 -1.87 -6.43
C SER A 25 14.36 -2.56 -7.74
N THR A 26 14.96 -3.73 -7.67
CA THR A 26 15.21 -4.57 -8.84
C THR A 26 13.96 -5.39 -9.15
N SER A 27 13.46 -5.28 -10.38
CA SER A 27 12.39 -6.14 -10.88
C SER A 27 12.97 -7.47 -11.33
N GLN A 28 12.39 -8.60 -10.90
CA GLN A 28 12.80 -9.94 -11.29
C GLN A 28 12.30 -10.31 -12.70
N ASN A 29 12.65 -9.52 -13.73
CA ASN A 29 12.48 -9.94 -15.12
C ASN A 29 13.83 -10.46 -15.63
N LYS A 30 14.02 -11.79 -15.63
CA LYS A 30 15.12 -12.45 -16.34
C LYS A 30 14.89 -12.26 -17.85
N ILE A 31 15.70 -11.41 -18.49
CA ILE A 31 15.90 -11.47 -19.94
C ILE A 31 17.11 -12.40 -20.17
N PRO A 32 16.99 -13.46 -20.97
CA PRO A 32 18.13 -14.31 -21.29
C PRO A 32 19.11 -13.54 -22.18
N ALA A 33 20.39 -13.59 -21.80
CA ALA A 33 21.49 -13.03 -22.57
C ALA A 33 21.57 -13.73 -23.94
N THR A 34 21.32 -12.99 -25.02
CA THR A 34 21.70 -13.43 -26.36
C THR A 34 23.19 -13.19 -26.55
N GLN A 35 23.90 -14.30 -26.70
CA GLN A 35 25.30 -14.39 -27.08
C GLN A 35 25.49 -13.76 -28.47
N SER A 36 26.36 -12.75 -28.57
CA SER A 36 26.87 -12.29 -29.86
C SER A 36 28.11 -13.13 -30.22
N SER A 37 27.96 -14.02 -31.21
CA SER A 37 29.08 -14.62 -31.93
C SER A 37 29.45 -13.77 -33.15
N PRO A 38 30.68 -13.87 -33.67
CA PRO A 38 31.30 -12.86 -34.54
C PRO A 38 31.08 -13.17 -36.03
N SER A 39 30.97 -12.12 -36.85
CA SER A 39 31.10 -12.26 -38.31
C SER A 39 31.85 -11.07 -38.90
N ASN A 40 32.91 -11.43 -39.62
CA ASN A 40 33.86 -10.62 -40.37
C ASN A 40 33.32 -10.15 -41.74
N ASN A 41 34.12 -9.26 -42.37
CA ASN A 41 34.11 -8.74 -43.76
C ASN A 41 33.38 -7.40 -43.89
N GLY A 42 33.90 -6.34 -44.51
CA GLY A 42 35.12 -6.10 -45.30
C GLY A 42 34.85 -4.92 -46.23
N ASP A 43 35.78 -3.95 -46.23
CA ASP A 43 36.13 -2.92 -47.23
C ASP A 43 35.18 -1.79 -47.74
N ALA A 44 35.79 -0.59 -47.63
CA ALA A 44 35.84 0.55 -48.56
C ALA A 44 34.56 1.33 -48.97
N ASP A 45 34.46 2.59 -48.54
CA ASP A 45 34.84 3.79 -49.34
C ASP A 45 34.16 5.05 -48.77
N GLY A 46 34.79 6.20 -48.93
CA GLY A 46 34.54 7.44 -48.22
C GLY A 46 33.21 8.14 -48.53
N GLY A 47 32.65 8.80 -47.52
CA GLY A 47 31.48 9.67 -47.68
C GLY A 47 30.97 10.26 -46.37
N VAL A 48 31.46 11.46 -46.03
CA VAL A 48 30.82 12.50 -45.20
C VAL A 48 30.07 12.02 -43.95
N GLN A 49 30.79 11.94 -42.82
CA GLN A 49 30.18 11.79 -41.49
C GLN A 49 29.45 13.09 -41.09
N HIS A 50 28.13 13.08 -41.22
CA HIS A 50 27.28 13.95 -40.41
C HIS A 50 27.46 13.56 -38.95
N TYR A 51 28.11 14.42 -38.17
CA TYR A 51 28.09 14.36 -36.72
C TYR A 51 26.63 14.52 -36.25
N HIS A 52 25.91 13.42 -36.11
CA HIS A 52 24.78 13.37 -35.19
C HIS A 52 25.37 13.42 -33.79
N GLN A 53 25.53 14.66 -33.34
CA GLN A 53 25.74 15.04 -31.96
C GLN A 53 24.55 14.46 -31.19
N HIS A 54 24.70 13.22 -30.72
CA HIS A 54 23.84 12.66 -29.70
C HIS A 54 23.91 13.65 -28.54
N HIS A 55 22.86 14.46 -28.41
CA HIS A 55 22.62 15.21 -27.19
C HIS A 55 22.62 14.18 -26.07
N ARG A 56 23.76 14.09 -25.37
CA ARG A 56 23.87 13.45 -24.07
C ARG A 56 22.74 14.07 -23.27
N HIS A 57 21.68 13.30 -23.06
CA HIS A 57 20.61 13.69 -22.16
C HIS A 57 21.29 14.08 -20.87
N LEU A 58 21.25 15.38 -20.58
CA LEU A 58 21.76 16.00 -19.38
C LEU A 58 21.17 15.19 -18.23
N TRP A 59 22.05 14.38 -17.64
CA TRP A 59 21.74 13.49 -16.55
C TRP A 59 21.47 14.40 -15.35
N TRP A 60 20.20 14.75 -15.18
CA TRP A 60 19.74 15.46 -14.00
C TRP A 60 20.28 14.72 -12.77
N PRO A 61 20.87 15.43 -11.79
CA PRO A 61 21.46 14.81 -10.61
C PRO A 61 20.32 14.15 -9.82
N ARG A 62 20.21 12.82 -9.97
CA ARG A 62 19.27 12.01 -9.21
C ARG A 62 19.82 11.80 -7.80
N THR A 63 18.86 11.80 -6.87
CA THR A 63 18.89 11.26 -5.50
C THR A 63 19.50 12.16 -4.43
N THR A 64 18.69 13.05 -3.86
CA THR A 64 18.62 13.09 -2.40
C THR A 64 18.21 11.69 -1.94
N ASP A 65 18.99 11.08 -1.06
CA ASP A 65 18.64 9.80 -0.46
C ASP A 65 17.37 10.00 0.38
N HIS A 66 16.22 9.55 -0.12
CA HIS A 66 14.95 9.75 0.56
C HIS A 66 14.84 8.76 1.71
N HIS A 67 14.77 9.31 2.93
CA HIS A 67 14.52 8.55 4.15
C HIS A 67 13.04 8.20 4.23
N TYR A 68 12.76 6.94 4.49
CA TYR A 68 11.42 6.44 4.76
C TYR A 68 11.37 5.84 6.15
N TRP A 69 10.30 6.13 6.87
CA TRP A 69 10.00 5.45 8.12
C TRP A 69 9.54 4.04 7.81
N CYS A 70 10.37 3.03 8.10
CA CYS A 70 10.08 1.63 7.83
C CYS A 70 9.62 0.96 9.12
N VAL A 71 8.53 0.19 9.05
CA VAL A 71 7.89 -0.43 10.20
C VAL A 71 7.60 -1.89 9.90
N LEU A 72 8.16 -2.77 10.73
CA LEU A 72 7.86 -4.19 10.75
C LEU A 72 6.87 -4.46 11.89
N ARG A 73 5.70 -4.98 11.55
CA ARG A 73 4.69 -5.47 12.48
C ARG A 73 4.61 -6.98 12.42
N LYS A 74 3.93 -7.63 13.37
CA LYS A 74 3.77 -9.09 13.36
C LYS A 74 3.16 -9.64 12.07
N ASN A 75 2.27 -8.88 11.42
CA ASN A 75 1.56 -9.33 10.22
C ASN A 75 2.00 -8.65 8.92
N GLN A 76 2.97 -7.72 8.93
CA GLN A 76 3.40 -7.01 7.72
C GLN A 76 4.70 -6.23 7.84
N PHE A 77 5.21 -5.79 6.70
CA PHE A 77 6.24 -4.73 6.59
C PHE A 77 5.70 -3.56 5.79
N ALA A 78 5.78 -2.35 6.32
CA ALA A 78 5.32 -1.13 5.66
C ALA A 78 6.41 -0.06 5.69
N TYR A 79 6.36 0.89 4.76
CA TYR A 79 7.21 2.09 4.83
C TYR A 79 6.46 3.34 4.39
N TYR A 80 6.72 4.44 5.09
CA TYR A 80 5.97 5.69 5.06
C TYR A 80 6.90 6.85 4.75
N LYS A 81 6.38 7.95 4.20
CA LYS A 81 7.17 9.17 4.00
C LYS A 81 7.65 9.78 5.32
N THR A 82 6.86 9.63 6.37
CA THR A 82 7.03 10.29 7.67
C THR A 82 6.81 9.32 8.82
N GLN A 83 7.38 9.63 9.98
CA GLN A 83 7.31 8.80 11.18
C GLN A 83 5.91 8.71 11.81
N ASP A 84 5.01 9.63 11.48
CA ASP A 84 3.63 9.63 11.95
C ASP A 84 2.73 8.59 11.24
N GLU A 85 3.31 7.83 10.30
CA GLU A 85 2.66 6.73 9.57
C GLU A 85 1.40 7.14 8.78
N ARG A 86 1.25 8.44 8.47
CA ARG A 86 0.09 8.93 7.71
C ARG A 86 0.18 8.61 6.23
N GLU A 87 1.37 8.79 5.65
CA GLU A 87 1.58 8.66 4.20
C GLU A 87 2.34 7.36 3.88
N ALA A 88 1.62 6.24 3.87
CA ALA A 88 2.19 4.94 3.51
C ALA A 88 2.57 4.91 2.02
N ILE A 89 3.84 4.58 1.74
CA ILE A 89 4.29 4.34 0.38
C ILE A 89 3.96 2.92 -0.06
N SER A 90 4.10 1.94 0.81
CA SER A 90 3.74 0.55 0.52
C SER A 90 3.55 -0.22 1.83
N VAL A 91 2.62 -1.17 1.78
CA VAL A 91 2.29 -2.08 2.86
C VAL A 91 2.36 -3.49 2.28
N ILE A 92 3.27 -4.31 2.79
CA ILE A 92 3.52 -5.67 2.31
C ILE A 92 3.05 -6.66 3.39
N PRO A 93 1.96 -7.41 3.15
CA PRO A 93 1.50 -8.45 4.05
C PRO A 93 2.58 -9.48 4.35
N ARG A 94 2.57 -10.08 5.55
CA ARG A 94 3.50 -11.13 5.99
C ARG A 94 3.67 -12.25 4.98
N PHE A 95 2.57 -12.68 4.37
CA PHE A 95 2.55 -13.79 3.39
C PHE A 95 3.23 -13.42 2.07
N ASN A 96 3.38 -12.13 1.78
CA ASN A 96 4.08 -11.62 0.60
C ASN A 96 5.56 -11.32 0.87
N ILE A 97 6.08 -11.67 2.06
CA ILE A 97 7.50 -11.55 2.42
C ILE A 97 8.09 -12.96 2.44
N LEU A 98 8.90 -13.26 1.43
CA LEU A 98 9.46 -14.59 1.19
C LEU A 98 10.69 -14.84 2.06
N SER A 99 11.59 -13.85 2.11
CA SER A 99 12.83 -13.89 2.88
C SER A 99 13.42 -12.50 2.97
N PHE A 100 14.54 -12.36 3.68
CA PHE A 100 15.31 -11.13 3.73
C PHE A 100 16.82 -11.43 3.73
N LYS A 101 17.62 -10.41 3.42
CA LYS A 101 19.08 -10.43 3.55
C LYS A 101 19.55 -9.09 4.11
N ILE A 102 20.44 -9.13 5.09
CA ILE A 102 21.16 -7.95 5.57
C ILE A 102 22.64 -8.11 5.19
N SER A 103 23.17 -7.18 4.39
CA SER A 103 24.59 -7.04 4.13
C SER A 103 25.16 -6.02 5.11
N GLU A 104 25.86 -6.49 6.14
CA GLU A 104 26.48 -5.61 7.15
C GLU A 104 27.60 -4.75 6.56
N LEU A 105 28.35 -5.30 5.59
CA LEU A 105 29.42 -4.58 4.89
C LEU A 105 28.89 -3.37 4.10
N ASP A 106 27.79 -3.58 3.38
CA ASP A 106 27.20 -2.52 2.54
C ASP A 106 26.19 -1.65 3.32
N GLY A 107 25.76 -2.11 4.50
CA GLY A 107 24.67 -1.52 5.25
C GLY A 107 23.35 -1.58 4.46
N ILE A 108 23.02 -2.74 3.89
CA ILE A 108 21.84 -2.92 3.03
C ILE A 108 20.92 -4.00 3.59
N LEU A 109 19.64 -3.67 3.76
CA LEU A 109 18.53 -4.60 3.93
C LEU A 109 17.85 -4.85 2.59
N THR A 110 17.74 -6.12 2.19
CA THR A 110 16.93 -6.56 1.06
C THR A 110 15.77 -7.41 1.57
N VAL A 111 14.54 -7.04 1.22
CA VAL A 111 13.32 -7.79 1.51
C VAL A 111 12.78 -8.37 0.21
N TYR A 112 12.72 -9.70 0.13
CA TYR A 112 12.29 -10.43 -1.05
C TYR A 112 10.77 -10.61 -1.03
N THR A 113 10.10 -10.15 -2.09
CA THR A 113 8.66 -10.33 -2.30
C THR A 113 8.41 -11.07 -3.62
N PRO A 114 7.23 -11.68 -3.86
CA PRO A 114 6.94 -12.38 -5.12
C PRO A 114 7.07 -11.53 -6.39
N SER A 115 7.04 -10.20 -6.26
CA SER A 115 7.00 -9.28 -7.41
C SER A 115 8.30 -8.50 -7.63
N LYS A 116 9.02 -8.17 -6.56
CA LYS A 116 10.20 -7.30 -6.60
C LYS A 116 11.02 -7.44 -5.32
N ASP A 117 12.29 -7.07 -5.43
CA ASP A 117 13.17 -6.99 -4.27
C ASP A 117 13.17 -5.54 -3.75
N LEU A 118 12.81 -5.37 -2.49
CA LEU A 118 12.85 -4.07 -1.83
C LEU A 118 14.21 -3.89 -1.18
N ILE A 119 14.93 -2.85 -1.60
CA ILE A 119 16.29 -2.58 -1.14
C ILE A 119 16.28 -1.30 -0.32
N PHE A 120 16.75 -1.40 0.92
CA PHE A 120 16.89 -0.30 1.87
C PHE A 120 18.33 -0.23 2.35
N LYS A 121 18.88 0.98 2.44
CA LYS A 121 20.19 1.24 3.03
C LYS A 121 19.99 1.78 4.44
N PHE A 122 20.73 1.24 5.40
CA PHE A 122 20.79 1.79 6.75
C PHE A 122 21.49 3.15 6.70
N PRO A 123 20.95 4.19 7.37
CA PRO A 123 21.65 5.46 7.46
C PRO A 123 22.99 5.22 8.17
N ARG A 124 24.08 5.74 7.61
CA ARG A 124 25.38 5.69 8.27
C ARG A 124 25.43 6.83 9.29
N GLY A 125 25.51 6.47 10.56
CA GLY A 125 25.75 7.41 11.65
C GLY A 125 27.23 7.76 11.77
N GLN A 126 27.55 8.64 12.73
CA GLN A 126 28.94 8.89 13.14
C GLN A 126 29.49 7.73 13.99
N ASN A 127 28.63 6.84 14.50
CA ASN A 127 28.99 5.78 15.42
C ASN A 127 28.69 4.40 14.83
N GLU A 128 29.75 3.73 14.38
CA GLU A 128 29.68 2.40 13.76
C GLU A 128 29.03 1.34 14.66
N LYS A 129 29.14 1.48 15.99
CA LYS A 129 28.52 0.55 16.93
C LYS A 129 26.99 0.66 16.89
N ILE A 130 26.45 1.87 16.82
CA ILE A 130 25.01 2.13 16.74
C ILE A 130 24.46 1.60 15.41
N ASP A 131 25.18 1.80 14.32
CA ASP A 131 24.78 1.31 13.00
C ASP A 131 24.72 -0.23 12.97
N LYS A 132 25.72 -0.91 13.56
CA LYS A 132 25.72 -2.37 13.69
C LYS A 132 24.60 -2.87 14.59
N GLU A 133 24.32 -2.19 15.70
CA GLU A 133 23.22 -2.53 16.60
C GLU A 133 21.86 -2.39 15.90
N LEU A 134 21.66 -1.32 15.12
CA LEU A 134 20.45 -1.13 14.33
C LEU A 134 20.24 -2.28 13.33
N MET A 135 21.29 -2.65 12.58
CA MET A 135 21.24 -3.79 11.65
C MET A 135 20.94 -5.10 12.38
N HIS A 136 21.55 -5.32 13.54
CA HIS A 136 21.33 -6.50 14.37
C HIS A 136 19.89 -6.59 14.89
N ASN A 137 19.32 -5.48 15.37
CA ASN A 137 17.95 -5.41 15.84
C ASN A 137 16.95 -5.71 14.72
N TRP A 138 17.19 -5.16 13.52
CA TRP A 138 16.40 -5.49 12.33
C TRP A 138 16.50 -6.97 11.95
N LYS A 139 17.69 -7.56 12.04
CA LYS A 139 17.89 -8.99 11.78
C LYS A 139 17.05 -9.84 12.72
N ILE A 140 17.16 -9.61 14.04
CA ILE A 140 16.40 -10.34 15.06
C ILE A 140 14.90 -10.19 14.83
N ALA A 141 14.42 -8.97 14.57
CA ALA A 141 13.00 -8.72 14.36
C ALA A 141 12.45 -9.43 13.11
N LEU A 142 13.21 -9.45 12.01
CA LEU A 142 12.84 -10.16 10.78
C LEU A 142 12.91 -11.67 10.93
N GLU A 143 13.90 -12.22 11.66
CA GLU A 143 13.97 -13.64 12.00
C GLU A 143 12.74 -14.06 12.82
N LYS A 144 12.39 -13.29 13.85
CA LYS A 144 11.19 -13.51 14.67
C LYS A 144 9.91 -13.43 13.84
N PHE A 145 9.82 -12.42 12.97
CA PHE A 145 8.69 -12.23 12.06
C PHE A 145 8.51 -13.41 11.11
N LEU A 146 9.62 -13.94 10.55
CA LEU A 146 9.56 -15.08 9.65
C LEU A 146 9.31 -16.42 10.37
N SER A 147 9.75 -16.55 11.62
CA SER A 147 9.62 -17.77 12.43
C SER A 147 8.27 -17.89 13.15
N SER A 148 7.51 -16.79 13.25
CA SER A 148 6.20 -16.81 13.92
C SER A 148 5.21 -17.68 13.12
N PRO A 149 4.53 -18.66 13.74
CA PRO A 149 3.51 -19.47 13.09
C PRO A 149 2.45 -18.55 12.49
N SER A 150 2.08 -18.76 11.23
CA SER A 150 0.91 -18.10 10.66
C SER A 150 -0.28 -18.47 11.54
N GLY A 151 -0.89 -17.48 12.20
CA GLY A 151 -2.18 -17.70 12.86
C GLY A 151 -3.16 -18.14 11.79
N ASN A 152 -3.45 -19.45 11.76
CA ASN A 152 -4.55 -19.99 10.98
C ASN A 152 -5.84 -19.53 11.66
N GLU A 153 -6.33 -18.33 11.35
CA GLU A 153 -7.76 -18.07 11.48
C GLU A 153 -8.43 -18.81 10.33
N SER A 154 -8.92 -20.01 10.65
CA SER A 154 -9.90 -20.69 9.83
C SER A 154 -11.08 -19.75 9.63
N VAL A 155 -11.26 -19.28 8.41
CA VAL A 155 -12.55 -18.77 7.95
C VAL A 155 -13.55 -19.89 8.20
N THR A 156 -14.44 -19.73 9.17
CA THR A 156 -15.60 -20.61 9.32
C THR A 156 -16.55 -20.30 8.16
N THR A 157 -16.28 -20.91 7.01
CA THR A 157 -17.25 -21.05 5.92
C THR A 157 -18.36 -21.96 6.45
N GLY A 158 -19.49 -21.34 6.78
CA GLY A 158 -20.74 -22.07 6.98
C GLY A 158 -21.09 -22.77 5.68
N SER A 159 -20.95 -24.10 5.70
CA SER A 159 -21.40 -25.02 4.67
C SER A 159 -22.92 -25.00 4.58
N ASP A 160 -23.45 -24.76 3.38
CA ASP A 160 -24.39 -25.71 2.78
C ASP A 160 -24.42 -25.53 1.26
N TYR A 161 -24.55 -26.68 0.60
CA TYR A 161 -24.16 -26.97 -0.78
C TYR A 161 -24.98 -26.25 -1.84
N ASP A 162 -24.31 -25.77 -2.89
CA ASP A 162 -24.72 -25.99 -4.28
C ASP A 162 -23.47 -25.94 -5.16
N GLU A 163 -23.27 -27.00 -5.92
CA GLU A 163 -22.17 -27.19 -6.86
C GLU A 163 -22.20 -26.11 -7.97
N ASP A 164 -21.01 -25.77 -8.45
CA ASP A 164 -20.69 -24.92 -9.61
C ASP A 164 -20.31 -23.44 -9.36
N GLU A 165 -19.07 -23.15 -9.77
CA GLU A 165 -18.36 -21.85 -9.92
C GLU A 165 -17.39 -21.41 -8.80
N ASP A 166 -16.18 -21.99 -8.90
CA ASP A 166 -14.84 -21.46 -8.58
C ASP A 166 -14.72 -20.44 -7.41
N GLU A 167 -14.32 -20.95 -6.25
CA GLU A 167 -13.82 -20.17 -5.09
C GLU A 167 -12.59 -19.33 -5.48
N ASP A 168 -12.79 -18.03 -5.72
CA ASP A 168 -11.74 -17.07 -6.08
C ASP A 168 -11.11 -16.41 -4.83
N ASP A 169 -9.88 -16.79 -4.48
CA ASP A 169 -9.06 -16.02 -3.52
C ASP A 169 -8.66 -14.65 -4.11
N LEU A 170 -9.10 -13.58 -3.44
CA LEU A 170 -8.84 -12.18 -3.75
C LEU A 170 -7.41 -11.77 -3.40
N ILE A 171 -6.63 -11.31 -4.39
CA ILE A 171 -5.33 -10.65 -4.12
C ILE A 171 -5.26 -9.33 -4.90
N VAL A 172 -5.23 -8.22 -4.17
CA VAL A 172 -5.16 -6.84 -4.69
C VAL A 172 -3.70 -6.37 -4.79
N VAL A 173 -3.40 -5.47 -5.73
CA VAL A 173 -2.03 -5.18 -6.19
C VAL A 173 -1.69 -3.70 -6.03
N ASP A 174 -0.49 -3.46 -5.50
CA ASP A 174 0.11 -2.14 -5.24
C ASP A 174 0.87 -1.59 -6.48
N GLU A 175 0.62 -0.34 -6.86
CA GLU A 175 1.34 0.38 -7.93
C GLU A 175 1.83 1.75 -7.44
N LYS A 176 3.07 2.09 -7.82
CA LYS A 176 3.93 3.14 -7.22
C LYS A 176 3.35 4.55 -7.31
N ALA A 177 3.40 5.31 -6.20
CA ALA A 177 3.11 6.74 -6.15
C ALA A 177 4.38 7.61 -6.14
N GLY A 178 4.35 8.72 -6.88
CA GLY A 178 5.31 9.84 -6.80
C GLY A 178 4.98 10.82 -5.66
N PRO A 179 5.79 11.87 -5.43
CA PRO A 179 5.59 12.81 -4.34
C PRO A 179 4.79 14.03 -4.78
N SER A 180 3.76 14.40 -4.01
CA SER A 180 3.21 15.75 -3.98
C SER A 180 2.84 16.13 -2.55
N SER A 181 3.00 17.41 -2.24
CA SER A 181 2.92 18.01 -0.92
C SER A 181 1.82 19.07 -0.89
N SER A 182 0.89 18.97 0.07
CA SER A 182 0.08 20.11 0.49
C SER A 182 -0.32 19.92 1.96
N LYS A 183 0.20 20.78 2.83
CA LYS A 183 -0.12 20.82 4.26
C LYS A 183 -1.17 21.91 4.48
N HIS A 184 -2.37 21.53 4.87
CA HIS A 184 -3.28 22.43 5.58
C HIS A 184 -3.48 21.88 7.00
N SER A 185 -2.98 22.64 7.98
CA SER A 185 -3.11 22.35 9.41
C SER A 185 -4.27 23.19 9.95
N CYS A 186 -5.39 22.56 10.27
CA CYS A 186 -6.47 23.21 11.03
C CYS A 186 -6.33 22.84 12.50
N SER A 187 -6.02 23.83 13.33
CA SER A 187 -6.04 23.76 14.79
C SER A 187 -7.46 24.01 15.26
N LEU A 188 -8.04 23.08 16.03
CA LEU A 188 -9.33 23.26 16.69
C LEU A 188 -9.09 23.38 18.20
N THR A 189 -9.37 24.57 18.74
CA THR A 189 -9.40 24.84 20.18
C THR A 189 -10.68 24.27 20.79
N MET A 190 -10.55 23.73 22.01
CA MET A 190 -11.65 23.18 22.81
C MET A 190 -12.42 24.32 23.49
N ASP A 191 -13.75 24.18 23.54
CA ASP A 191 -14.75 24.92 24.35
C ASP A 191 -15.81 25.71 23.58
N GLU A 192 -16.44 25.06 22.60
CA GLU A 192 -17.72 25.51 22.05
C GLU A 192 -18.68 24.33 21.96
N GLN A 193 -19.95 24.51 22.37
CA GLN A 193 -20.94 23.44 22.21
C GLN A 193 -21.01 23.07 20.73
N PRO A 194 -21.01 21.76 20.39
CA PRO A 194 -20.98 21.34 19.01
C PRO A 194 -22.17 21.95 18.27
N SER A 195 -21.86 22.61 17.16
CA SER A 195 -22.83 23.18 16.23
C SER A 195 -23.83 22.11 15.77
N ARG A 196 -24.94 22.51 15.17
CA ARG A 196 -25.91 21.55 14.62
C ARG A 196 -25.22 20.67 13.56
N GLU A 197 -24.37 21.28 12.77
CA GLU A 197 -23.56 20.67 11.73
C GLU A 197 -22.59 19.63 12.32
N ASP A 198 -21.93 19.95 13.44
CA ASP A 198 -21.08 19.00 14.15
C ASP A 198 -21.90 17.80 14.66
N LYS A 199 -23.08 18.04 15.24
CA LYS A 199 -23.94 16.95 15.74
C LYS A 199 -24.36 16.01 14.61
N GLU A 200 -24.71 16.55 13.45
CA GLU A 200 -25.04 15.76 12.26
C GLU A 200 -23.83 14.98 11.74
N PHE A 201 -22.64 15.59 11.74
CA PHE A 201 -21.39 14.94 11.39
C PHE A 201 -21.06 13.76 12.33
N TYR A 202 -21.11 13.95 13.65
CA TYR A 202 -20.89 12.86 14.61
C TYR A 202 -21.95 11.77 14.46
N ARG A 203 -23.22 12.13 14.25
CA ARG A 203 -24.29 11.14 14.03
C ARG A 203 -23.97 10.23 12.83
N MET A 204 -23.49 10.81 11.73
CA MET A 204 -23.20 10.10 10.49
C MET A 204 -21.98 9.17 10.58
N PHE A 205 -20.91 9.59 11.26
CA PHE A 205 -19.62 8.88 11.19
C PHE A 205 -19.21 8.20 12.50
N ASP A 206 -19.95 8.37 13.60
CA ASP A 206 -19.62 7.71 14.87
C ASP A 206 -19.85 6.19 14.80
N PRO A 207 -18.81 5.38 14.99
CA PRO A 207 -18.92 3.91 14.95
C PRO A 207 -19.69 3.33 16.14
N LYS A 208 -20.00 4.11 17.18
CA LYS A 208 -20.81 3.68 18.33
C LYS A 208 -22.32 3.72 18.05
N ASN A 209 -22.74 4.47 17.03
CA ASN A 209 -24.12 4.49 16.60
C ASN A 209 -24.50 3.17 15.93
N ALA A 210 -25.80 2.85 15.90
CA ALA A 210 -26.31 1.73 15.13
C ALA A 210 -25.80 1.80 13.68
N GLU A 211 -25.45 0.64 13.11
CA GLU A 211 -24.90 0.60 11.77
C GLU A 211 -25.88 1.22 10.77
N HIS A 212 -25.39 2.18 10.00
CA HIS A 212 -26.17 2.84 8.96
C HIS A 212 -25.27 3.22 7.79
N GLN A 213 -25.89 3.29 6.62
CA GLN A 213 -25.22 3.68 5.41
C GLN A 213 -24.87 5.17 5.45
N VAL A 214 -23.59 5.47 5.19
CA VAL A 214 -23.05 6.83 5.02
C VAL A 214 -23.15 7.23 3.56
N CYS A 215 -22.64 6.38 2.66
CA CYS A 215 -22.77 6.58 1.22
C CYS A 215 -22.68 5.26 0.46
N SER A 216 -23.19 5.24 -0.78
CA SER A 216 -23.05 4.11 -1.69
C SER A 216 -22.81 4.61 -3.10
N GLY A 217 -22.21 3.79 -3.94
CA GLY A 217 -22.01 4.14 -5.34
C GLY A 217 -21.30 3.06 -6.11
N ILE A 218 -20.59 3.49 -7.15
CA ILE A 218 -19.85 2.62 -8.04
C ILE A 218 -18.38 3.02 -7.97
N LEU A 219 -17.52 2.03 -7.74
CA LEU A 219 -16.08 2.20 -7.87
C LEU A 219 -15.51 1.07 -8.73
N TYR A 220 -14.37 1.34 -9.34
CA TYR A 220 -13.56 0.32 -9.98
C TYR A 220 -12.36 0.00 -9.11
N THR A 221 -11.97 -1.27 -9.03
CA THR A 221 -10.69 -1.67 -8.40
C THR A 221 -9.97 -2.70 -9.28
N LYS A 222 -8.65 -2.79 -9.13
CA LYS A 222 -7.80 -3.70 -9.91
C LYS A 222 -7.90 -5.12 -9.34
N VAL A 223 -8.42 -6.04 -10.14
CA VAL A 223 -8.52 -7.48 -9.80
C VAL A 223 -7.52 -8.27 -10.64
N LYS A 224 -6.75 -9.15 -10.00
CA LYS A 224 -5.92 -10.16 -10.67
C LYS A 224 -6.68 -11.47 -10.79
N LYS A 225 -6.66 -12.08 -11.97
CA LYS A 225 -7.17 -13.44 -12.18
C LYS A 225 -6.01 -14.44 -12.07
N LYS A 226 -6.11 -15.42 -11.16
CA LYS A 226 -5.08 -16.46 -10.96
C LYS A 226 -4.69 -17.19 -12.27
N LYS A 227 -5.68 -17.49 -13.14
CA LYS A 227 -5.50 -18.29 -14.37
C LYS A 227 -4.96 -17.50 -15.60
N LEU A 228 -5.01 -16.16 -15.60
CA LEU A 228 -4.53 -15.33 -16.74
C LEU A 228 -3.35 -14.45 -16.30
N PHE A 229 -2.16 -15.04 -16.23
CA PHE A 229 -0.84 -14.37 -16.25
C PHE A 229 -0.83 -12.94 -15.69
N ASN A 230 -1.03 -12.78 -14.38
CA ASN A 230 -0.72 -11.59 -13.56
C ASN A 230 -1.25 -10.21 -14.00
N ARG A 231 -2.09 -10.10 -15.05
CA ARG A 231 -2.54 -8.80 -15.54
C ARG A 231 -3.77 -8.34 -14.75
N ALA A 232 -3.53 -7.42 -13.82
CA ALA A 232 -4.59 -6.77 -13.08
C ALA A 232 -5.46 -5.95 -14.05
N LYS A 233 -6.78 -6.09 -13.95
CA LYS A 233 -7.74 -5.30 -14.73
C LYS A 233 -8.68 -4.54 -13.79
N TRP A 234 -9.02 -3.32 -14.17
CA TRP A 234 -10.08 -2.57 -13.50
C TRP A 234 -11.40 -3.31 -13.68
N GLN A 235 -12.06 -3.58 -12.56
CA GLN A 235 -13.37 -4.21 -12.51
C GLN A 235 -14.32 -3.36 -11.68
N LYS A 236 -15.57 -3.26 -12.14
CA LYS A 236 -16.64 -2.46 -11.54
C LYS A 236 -17.28 -3.18 -10.35
N PHE A 237 -17.56 -2.45 -9.29
CA PHE A 237 -18.23 -2.93 -8.08
C PHE A 237 -19.31 -1.95 -7.64
N ASN A 238 -20.39 -2.48 -7.07
CA ASN A 238 -21.28 -1.68 -6.23
C ASN A 238 -20.61 -1.59 -4.86
N VAL A 239 -20.52 -0.39 -4.30
CA VAL A 239 -19.84 -0.16 -3.04
C VAL A 239 -20.75 0.55 -2.05
N GLU A 240 -20.53 0.27 -0.78
CA GLU A 240 -21.28 0.83 0.33
C GLU A 240 -20.33 1.14 1.47
N LEU A 241 -20.36 2.38 1.94
CA LEU A 241 -19.72 2.81 3.16
C LEU A 241 -20.78 2.97 4.24
N THR A 242 -20.63 2.23 5.32
CA THR A 242 -21.37 2.44 6.56
C THR A 242 -20.49 3.17 7.56
N ASN A 243 -21.05 3.53 8.72
CA ASN A 243 -20.26 4.08 9.82
C ASN A 243 -19.28 3.06 10.45
N THR A 244 -19.33 1.78 10.08
CA THR A 244 -18.49 0.69 10.65
C THR A 244 -17.74 -0.15 9.61
N SER A 245 -18.25 -0.31 8.38
CA SER A 245 -17.64 -1.11 7.31
C SER A 245 -17.66 -0.41 5.93
N PHE A 246 -16.74 -0.81 5.06
CA PHE A 246 -16.73 -0.48 3.65
C PHE A 246 -16.80 -1.77 2.83
N ASN A 247 -17.88 -1.94 2.09
CA ASN A 247 -18.27 -3.19 1.45
C ASN A 247 -18.23 -3.04 -0.08
N LEU A 248 -17.65 -4.04 -0.75
CA LEU A 248 -17.61 -4.17 -2.19
C LEU A 248 -18.46 -5.36 -2.60
N TYR A 249 -19.49 -5.10 -3.38
CA TYR A 249 -20.38 -6.10 -3.95
C TYR A 249 -20.11 -6.25 -5.45
N SER A 250 -20.15 -7.50 -5.92
CA SER A 250 -20.08 -7.82 -7.34
C SER A 250 -21.14 -7.03 -8.11
N PHE A 251 -20.73 -6.23 -9.10
CA PHE A 251 -21.66 -5.43 -9.89
C PHE A 251 -22.69 -6.30 -10.65
N LYS A 252 -22.31 -7.54 -11.02
CA LYS A 252 -23.17 -8.45 -11.77
C LYS A 252 -24.11 -9.26 -10.88
N THR A 253 -23.58 -9.79 -9.78
CA THR A 253 -24.27 -10.81 -8.97
C THR A 253 -24.79 -10.28 -7.64
N GLY A 254 -24.41 -9.06 -7.25
CA GLY A 254 -24.74 -8.50 -5.93
C GLY A 254 -24.03 -9.18 -4.76
N LYS A 255 -23.33 -10.32 -4.97
CA LYS A 255 -22.60 -11.03 -3.91
C LYS A 255 -21.52 -10.13 -3.29
N LEU A 256 -21.46 -10.11 -1.95
CA LEU A 256 -20.38 -9.44 -1.22
C LEU A 256 -19.04 -10.08 -1.60
N LYS A 257 -18.09 -9.27 -2.06
CA LYS A 257 -16.76 -9.70 -2.47
C LYS A 257 -15.71 -9.31 -1.44
N LYS A 258 -15.81 -8.14 -0.83
CA LYS A 258 -14.86 -7.71 0.21
C LYS A 258 -15.54 -6.80 1.21
N SER A 259 -15.28 -7.02 2.49
CA SER A 259 -15.69 -6.12 3.58
C SER A 259 -14.44 -5.64 4.31
N ILE A 260 -14.31 -4.33 4.47
CA ILE A 260 -13.19 -3.67 5.14
C ILE A 260 -13.76 -2.95 6.34
N LYS A 261 -13.38 -3.38 7.55
CA LYS A 261 -13.80 -2.68 8.77
C LYS A 261 -13.15 -1.30 8.82
N LEU A 262 -13.93 -0.26 9.10
CA LEU A 262 -13.41 1.11 9.12
C LEU A 262 -12.31 1.31 10.16
N ASN A 263 -12.32 0.54 11.25
CA ASN A 263 -11.29 0.60 12.29
C ASN A 263 -9.90 0.15 11.82
N THR A 264 -9.79 -0.57 10.69
CA THR A 264 -8.51 -0.95 10.10
C THR A 264 -7.98 0.09 9.12
N ILE A 265 -8.79 1.07 8.71
CA ILE A 265 -8.40 2.11 7.75
C ILE A 265 -7.51 3.16 8.45
N ILE A 266 -6.32 3.38 7.89
CA ILE A 266 -5.33 4.36 8.34
C ILE A 266 -5.53 5.71 7.64
N ASP A 267 -5.62 5.68 6.30
CA ASP A 267 -5.72 6.88 5.47
C ASP A 267 -6.41 6.59 4.13
N CYS A 268 -6.82 7.66 3.44
CA CYS A 268 -7.34 7.65 2.09
C CYS A 268 -6.69 8.81 1.31
N ILE A 269 -5.99 8.49 0.23
CA ILE A 269 -5.18 9.46 -0.53
C ILE A 269 -5.53 9.44 -2.00
N GLU A 270 -5.54 10.61 -2.62
CA GLU A 270 -5.55 10.74 -4.08
C GLU A 270 -4.26 10.15 -4.67
N LEU A 271 -4.36 9.52 -5.84
CA LEU A 271 -3.23 8.99 -6.57
C LEU A 271 -2.90 9.90 -7.73
N ASP A 272 -1.74 10.53 -7.70
CA ASP A 272 -1.22 11.31 -8.82
C ASP A 272 -1.02 10.39 -10.05
N ASN A 273 -1.71 10.69 -11.14
CA ASN A 273 -1.59 9.94 -12.38
C ASN A 273 -0.54 10.56 -13.31
N ASN A 274 0.00 9.73 -14.20
CA ASN A 274 1.00 10.20 -15.16
C ASN A 274 0.36 11.26 -16.08
N PRO A 275 0.91 12.49 -16.19
CA PRO A 275 0.30 13.60 -16.93
C PRO A 275 0.09 13.33 -18.43
N ARG A 276 0.57 12.19 -18.95
CA ARG A 276 0.35 11.74 -20.32
C ARG A 276 -0.95 10.96 -20.53
N ASN A 277 -1.70 10.64 -19.47
CA ASN A 277 -2.86 9.76 -19.53
C ASN A 277 -4.05 10.30 -18.71
N LYS A 278 -4.70 11.35 -19.24
CA LYS A 278 -5.84 12.07 -18.61
C LYS A 278 -7.02 11.18 -18.18
N SER A 279 -7.15 9.98 -18.74
CA SER A 279 -8.23 9.06 -18.37
C SER A 279 -8.05 8.40 -17.01
N ASP A 280 -6.89 8.55 -16.35
CA ASP A 280 -6.59 7.96 -15.05
C ASP A 280 -6.76 8.91 -13.87
N ASP A 281 -7.10 10.19 -14.09
CA ASP A 281 -7.06 11.27 -13.09
C ASP A 281 -7.99 11.09 -11.86
N MET A 282 -8.86 10.07 -11.86
CA MET A 282 -9.89 9.83 -10.84
C MET A 282 -9.56 8.67 -9.88
N ASN A 283 -8.27 8.48 -9.61
CA ASN A 283 -7.78 7.35 -8.82
C ASN A 283 -7.45 7.77 -7.38
N PHE A 284 -7.81 6.92 -6.42
CA PHE A 284 -7.43 7.09 -5.01
C PHE A 284 -7.01 5.75 -4.39
N ALA A 285 -6.31 5.79 -3.27
CA ALA A 285 -5.93 4.61 -2.50
C ALA A 285 -6.50 4.67 -1.09
N LEU A 286 -7.15 3.58 -0.70
CA LEU A 286 -7.54 3.31 0.67
C LEU A 286 -6.45 2.49 1.34
N ILE A 287 -5.88 3.01 2.42
CA ILE A 287 -4.77 2.39 3.15
C ILE A 287 -5.35 1.81 4.43
N THR A 288 -5.31 0.49 4.56
CA THR A 288 -5.66 -0.21 5.79
C THR A 288 -4.40 -0.59 6.56
N PHE A 289 -4.56 -1.23 7.72
CA PHE A 289 -3.43 -1.84 8.39
C PHE A 289 -2.74 -2.80 7.45
N ASP A 290 -3.45 -3.70 6.78
CA ASP A 290 -2.86 -4.86 6.09
C ASP A 290 -2.63 -4.63 4.60
N GLU A 291 -3.27 -3.63 3.99
CA GLU A 291 -3.36 -3.51 2.54
C GLU A 291 -3.40 -2.05 2.07
N ARG A 292 -2.99 -1.83 0.81
CA ARG A 292 -3.24 -0.60 0.07
C ARG A 292 -4.11 -0.92 -1.14
N LEU A 293 -5.33 -0.41 -1.15
CA LEU A 293 -6.35 -0.73 -2.15
C LEU A 293 -6.55 0.46 -3.08
N SER A 294 -6.30 0.27 -4.38
CA SER A 294 -6.55 1.31 -5.39
C SER A 294 -7.98 1.25 -5.90
N PHE A 295 -8.61 2.42 -5.97
CA PHE A 295 -9.93 2.65 -6.49
C PHE A 295 -9.91 3.71 -7.58
N LYS A 296 -10.88 3.62 -8.48
CA LYS A 296 -11.17 4.62 -9.50
C LYS A 296 -12.63 5.02 -9.43
N ALA A 297 -12.88 6.32 -9.33
CA ALA A 297 -14.22 6.89 -9.36
C ALA A 297 -14.69 7.15 -10.81
N ALA A 298 -15.96 7.53 -10.98
CA ALA A 298 -16.51 7.85 -12.30
C ALA A 298 -16.11 9.25 -12.78
N ASN A 299 -15.90 10.18 -11.84
CA ASN A 299 -15.48 11.56 -12.07
C ASN A 299 -14.72 12.12 -10.86
N ASP A 300 -14.13 13.31 -11.00
CA ASP A 300 -13.30 13.93 -9.94
C ASP A 300 -14.12 14.28 -8.70
N GLN A 301 -15.36 14.73 -8.87
CA GLN A 301 -16.25 15.05 -7.75
C GLN A 301 -16.56 13.80 -6.92
N ASP A 302 -16.91 12.70 -7.58
CA ASP A 302 -17.14 11.41 -6.92
C ASP A 302 -15.89 10.97 -6.13
N MET A 303 -14.70 11.11 -6.72
CA MET A 303 -13.44 10.79 -6.04
C MET A 303 -13.25 11.62 -4.77
N VAL A 304 -13.44 12.93 -4.87
CA VAL A 304 -13.31 13.85 -3.74
C VAL A 304 -14.32 13.50 -2.64
N ASP A 305 -15.58 13.22 -3.00
CA ASP A 305 -16.62 12.83 -2.05
C ASP A 305 -16.27 11.52 -1.34
N TRP A 306 -15.74 10.53 -2.05
CA TRP A 306 -15.25 9.29 -1.45
C TRP A 306 -14.11 9.56 -0.45
N ILE A 307 -13.10 10.34 -0.85
CA ILE A 307 -11.97 10.68 0.03
C ILE A 307 -12.46 11.42 1.28
N ILE A 308 -13.36 12.40 1.14
CA ILE A 308 -13.94 13.15 2.25
C ILE A 308 -14.67 12.21 3.20
N ASN A 309 -15.52 11.30 2.70
CA ASN A 309 -16.25 10.37 3.54
C ASN A 309 -15.31 9.43 4.32
N PHE A 310 -14.26 8.90 3.69
CA PHE A 310 -13.26 8.09 4.39
C PHE A 310 -12.50 8.91 5.45
N LYS A 311 -12.05 10.11 5.12
CA LYS A 311 -11.30 10.98 6.05
C LYS A 311 -12.16 11.42 7.24
N SER A 312 -13.44 11.70 7.02
CA SER A 312 -14.41 12.01 8.08
C SER A 312 -14.54 10.84 9.07
N GLY A 313 -14.72 9.62 8.57
CA GLY A 313 -14.75 8.43 9.44
C GLY A 313 -13.44 8.24 10.22
N ILE A 314 -12.29 8.41 9.57
CA ILE A 314 -10.97 8.28 10.22
C ILE A 314 -10.80 9.33 11.33
N LEU A 315 -11.21 10.57 11.08
CA LEU A 315 -11.10 11.67 12.03
C LEU A 315 -11.87 11.39 13.32
N ILE A 316 -13.12 10.94 13.22
CA ILE A 316 -13.92 10.60 14.40
C ILE A 316 -13.28 9.49 15.22
N ARG A 317 -12.78 8.44 14.57
CA ARG A 317 -12.13 7.33 15.27
C ARG A 317 -10.86 7.75 16.01
N LYS A 318 -10.10 8.71 15.46
CA LYS A 318 -8.93 9.26 16.15
C LYS A 318 -9.32 10.02 17.42
N LYS A 319 -10.44 10.74 17.41
CA LYS A 319 -10.96 11.44 18.59
C LYS A 319 -11.28 10.49 19.76
N PHE A 320 -11.70 9.26 19.47
CA PHE A 320 -12.01 8.25 20.49
C PHE A 320 -10.82 7.41 20.98
N LYS A 321 -9.65 7.48 20.30
CA LYS A 321 -8.42 6.80 20.72
C LYS A 321 -7.50 7.68 21.58
N SER A 322 -7.82 8.97 21.72
CA SER A 322 -7.14 9.91 22.61
C SER A 322 -7.84 9.99 23.96
#